data_AF-A0A7J6U0S2-F1
#
_entry.id   AF-A0A7J6U0S2-F1
#
_cell.length_a   1.000
_cell.length_b   1.000
_cell.length_c   1.000
_cell.angle_alpha   90.00
_cell.angle_beta   90.00
_cell.angle_gamma   90.00
#
_symmetry.space_group_name_H-M   'P 1'
#
loop_
_entity.id
_entity.type
_entity.pdbx_description
1 polymer ?
#
loop_
_entity_poly.entity_id
_entity_poly.type
_entity_poly.pdbx_seq_one_letter_code
_entity_poly.pdbx_strand_id
1 'polypeptide(L)'
;GTLSDDLHTFTKLEYEGRLSMVTEEQIRRHGVHRYMISFDSGEISPADGVGYAFSSQLPCKKNIQKIDSIFLNRRGHICSRTHSDVSRRHAFVAPLELGRVVDITVDVDRCLIYFGVWAPPP
;
A
#
# COMPACT_ATOMS: atom_id res chain seq x y z
N GLY A 1 -10.65 -1.28 13.71
CA GLY A 1 -9.23 -1.54 13.98
C GLY A 1 -8.75 -0.54 15.00
N THR A 2 -7.65 -0.84 15.68
CA THR A 2 -6.99 0.05 16.64
C THR A 2 -5.71 0.59 16.01
N LEU A 3 -5.34 1.80 16.40
CA LEU A 3 -4.06 2.41 16.04
C LEU A 3 -3.27 2.55 17.33
N SER A 4 -1.98 2.24 17.31
CA SER A 4 -1.07 2.48 18.44
C SER A 4 -0.98 3.97 18.76
N ASP A 5 -0.60 4.30 19.99
CA ASP A 5 -0.51 5.68 20.46
C ASP A 5 0.52 6.52 19.68
N ASP A 6 1.56 5.86 19.15
CA ASP A 6 2.58 6.47 18.30
C ASP A 6 2.18 6.57 16.82
N LEU A 7 0.97 6.09 16.47
CA LEU A 7 0.41 6.09 15.12
C LEU A 7 1.20 5.27 14.08
N HIS A 8 2.10 4.38 14.53
CA HIS A 8 2.93 3.56 13.64
C HIS A 8 2.37 2.16 13.35
N THR A 9 1.46 1.65 14.20
CA THR A 9 0.92 0.30 14.07
C THR A 9 -0.60 0.32 14.04
N PHE A 10 -1.18 -0.15 12.93
CA PHE A 10 -2.62 -0.38 12.83
C PHE A 10 -2.93 -1.86 12.96
N THR A 11 -3.83 -2.21 13.89
CA THR A 11 -4.33 -3.58 14.07
C THR A 11 -5.78 -3.67 13.61
N LYS A 12 -6.02 -4.50 12.60
CA LYS A 12 -7.37 -4.88 12.19
C LYS A 12 -7.92 -5.92 13.15
N LEU A 13 -9.03 -5.60 13.84
CA LEU A 13 -9.62 -6.46 14.85
C LEU A 13 -10.63 -7.47 14.29
N GLU A 14 -11.30 -7.14 13.17
CA GLU A 14 -12.40 -7.94 12.63
C GLU A 14 -12.29 -8.05 11.10
N TYR A 15 -12.62 -9.25 10.59
CA TYR A 15 -12.71 -9.53 9.15
C TYR A 15 -14.12 -10.02 8.79
N GLU A 16 -15.05 -9.09 8.61
CA GLU A 16 -16.40 -9.39 8.08
C GLU A 16 -16.47 -9.17 6.55
N GLY A 17 -15.44 -9.59 5.81
CA GLY A 17 -15.31 -9.26 4.38
C GLY A 17 -15.12 -7.76 4.09
N ARG A 18 -14.84 -6.96 5.12
CA ARG A 18 -14.58 -5.52 5.00
C ARG A 18 -13.10 -5.24 4.81
N LEU A 19 -12.81 -4.26 3.97
CA LEU A 19 -11.47 -3.75 3.76
C LEU A 19 -11.14 -2.69 4.82
N SER A 20 -9.88 -2.63 5.22
CA SER A 20 -9.35 -1.53 6.02
C SER A 20 -8.32 -0.81 5.17
N MET A 21 -8.31 0.51 5.26
CA MET A 21 -7.38 1.36 4.52
C MET A 21 -6.67 2.25 5.53
N VAL A 22 -5.34 2.21 5.47
CA VAL A 22 -4.46 3.12 6.21
C VAL A 22 -3.83 4.03 5.16
N THR A 23 -3.93 5.34 5.38
CA THR A 23 -3.38 6.36 4.47
C THR A 23 -2.67 7.41 5.28
N GLU A 24 -1.81 8.19 4.62
CA GLU A 24 -1.41 9.47 5.19
C GLU A 24 -2.62 10.38 5.42
N GLU A 25 -2.46 11.31 6.36
CA GLU A 25 -3.46 12.35 6.65
C GLU A 25 -3.50 13.43 5.56
N GLN A 26 -2.39 13.65 4.85
CA GLN A 26 -2.23 14.74 3.92
C GLN A 26 -1.97 14.26 2.49
N ILE A 27 -2.49 15.01 1.52
CA ILE A 27 -2.23 14.78 0.10
C ILE A 27 -0.91 15.45 -0.27
N ARG A 28 0.06 14.65 -0.75
CA ARG A 28 1.33 15.15 -1.28
C ARG A 28 1.12 15.68 -2.70
N ARG A 29 1.69 16.86 -2.99
CA ARG A 29 1.59 17.53 -4.31
C ARG A 29 2.90 17.62 -5.08
N HIS A 30 4.04 17.56 -4.38
CA HIS A 30 5.39 17.75 -4.93
C HIS A 30 6.41 16.96 -4.11
N GLY A 31 7.61 16.80 -4.66
CA GLY A 31 8.77 16.21 -3.98
C GLY A 31 8.84 14.69 -4.03
N VAL A 32 9.84 14.17 -3.32
CA VAL A 32 10.13 12.74 -3.19
C VAL A 32 9.76 12.27 -1.79
N HIS A 33 8.89 11.26 -1.70
CA HIS A 33 8.39 10.71 -0.44
C HIS A 33 8.78 9.24 -0.34
N ARG A 34 9.20 8.81 0.86
CA ARG A 34 9.58 7.43 1.13
C ARG A 34 8.80 6.87 2.31
N TYR A 35 8.29 5.67 2.14
CA TYR A 35 7.48 4.95 3.12
C TYR A 35 8.03 3.55 3.35
N MET A 36 8.04 3.11 4.61
CA MET A 36 8.41 1.76 4.99
C MET A 36 7.25 1.12 5.75
N ILE A 37 6.75 0.00 5.25
CA ILE A 37 5.54 -0.67 5.77
C ILE A 37 5.86 -2.15 5.94
N SER A 38 5.54 -2.71 7.11
CA SER A 38 5.65 -4.13 7.40
C SER A 38 4.30 -4.72 7.78
N PHE A 39 4.16 -6.02 7.52
CA PHE A 39 3.07 -6.83 8.06
C PHE A 39 3.63 -7.62 9.25
N ASP A 40 3.32 -7.19 10.47
CA ASP A 40 4.02 -7.70 11.66
C ASP A 40 3.44 -9.04 12.16
N SER A 41 2.14 -9.25 12.01
CA SER A 41 1.47 -10.45 12.50
C SER A 41 0.15 -10.73 11.76
N GLY A 42 -0.46 -11.88 12.04
CA GLY A 42 -1.74 -12.30 11.46
C GLY A 42 -1.57 -13.08 10.16
N GLU A 43 -2.48 -12.87 9.20
CA GLU A 43 -2.44 -13.52 7.89
C GLU A 43 -2.51 -12.46 6.79
N ILE A 44 -1.64 -12.58 5.78
CA ILE A 44 -1.71 -11.74 4.58
C ILE A 44 -2.68 -12.40 3.59
N SER A 45 -3.83 -11.78 3.41
CA SER A 45 -4.90 -12.20 2.51
C SER A 45 -4.61 -11.82 1.05
N PRO A 46 -5.28 -12.46 0.08
CA PRO A 46 -5.17 -12.08 -1.34
C PRO A 46 -5.58 -10.63 -1.66
N ALA A 47 -6.37 -10.00 -0.79
CA ALA A 47 -6.80 -8.61 -0.95
C ALA A 47 -5.79 -7.60 -0.39
N ASP A 48 -4.75 -8.05 0.31
CA ASP A 48 -3.74 -7.17 0.86
C ASP A 48 -2.75 -6.70 -0.20
N GLY A 49 -2.34 -5.45 -0.02
CA GLY A 49 -1.41 -4.76 -0.88
C GLY A 49 -1.00 -3.43 -0.28
N VAL A 50 0.06 -2.86 -0.84
CA VAL A 50 0.64 -1.60 -0.40
C VAL A 50 0.91 -0.76 -1.63
N GLY A 51 0.56 0.53 -1.60
CA GLY A 51 0.69 1.35 -2.79
C GLY A 51 0.47 2.82 -2.56
N TYR A 52 0.50 3.54 -3.66
CA TYR A 52 0.25 4.97 -3.72
C TYR A 52 -1.04 5.23 -4.49
N ALA A 53 -1.92 6.05 -3.91
CA ALA A 53 -3.17 6.47 -4.51
C ALA A 53 -3.02 7.88 -5.10
N PHE A 54 -3.46 8.05 -6.34
CA PHE A 54 -3.52 9.35 -7.00
C PHE A 54 -4.91 9.91 -6.82
N SER A 55 -5.05 10.99 -6.05
CA SER A 55 -6.33 11.62 -5.82
C SER A 55 -6.18 13.07 -5.38
N SER A 56 -7.16 13.90 -5.71
CA SER A 56 -7.29 15.27 -5.19
C SER A 56 -7.99 15.32 -3.82
N GLN A 57 -8.52 14.18 -3.36
CA GLN A 57 -9.22 14.02 -2.08
C GLN A 57 -8.82 12.70 -1.42
N LEU A 58 -8.85 12.62 -0.09
CA LEU A 58 -8.64 11.34 0.58
C LEU A 58 -9.68 10.32 0.12
N PRO A 59 -9.29 9.08 -0.24
CA PRO A 59 -10.22 8.15 -0.85
C PRO A 59 -11.39 7.80 0.08
N CYS A 60 -12.61 7.75 -0.46
CA CYS A 60 -13.78 7.35 0.30
C CYS A 60 -13.70 5.87 0.69
N LYS A 61 -13.80 5.59 2.00
CA LYS A 61 -13.51 4.31 2.67
C LYS A 61 -14.30 3.09 2.18
N LYS A 62 -15.28 3.24 1.27
CA LYS A 62 -16.23 2.17 0.91
C LYS A 62 -15.90 1.42 -0.39
N ASN A 63 -15.10 1.98 -1.31
CA ASN A 63 -14.84 1.30 -2.58
C ASN A 63 -13.41 1.52 -3.10
N ILE A 64 -12.49 0.65 -2.69
CA ILE A 64 -11.10 0.67 -3.15
C ILE A 64 -10.97 0.48 -4.67
N GLN A 65 -11.97 -0.12 -5.31
CA GLN A 65 -11.95 -0.38 -6.75
C GLN A 65 -12.13 0.90 -7.58
N LYS A 66 -12.46 2.03 -6.95
CA LYS A 66 -12.54 3.34 -7.62
C LYS A 66 -11.30 4.19 -7.40
N ILE A 67 -10.31 3.69 -6.68
CA ILE A 67 -9.10 4.45 -6.32
C ILE A 67 -8.05 4.24 -7.40
N ASP A 68 -7.75 5.31 -8.14
CA ASP A 68 -6.62 5.33 -9.06
C ASP A 68 -5.33 5.18 -8.27
N SER A 69 -4.57 4.13 -8.55
CA SER A 69 -3.45 3.74 -7.70
C SER A 69 -2.43 2.90 -8.44
N ILE A 70 -1.19 2.97 -7.96
CA ILE A 70 -0.16 1.97 -8.26
C ILE A 70 0.14 1.25 -6.96
N PHE A 71 0.01 -0.07 -6.95
CA PHE A 71 0.13 -0.88 -5.75
C PHE A 71 0.82 -2.20 -6.01
N LEU A 72 1.54 -2.66 -5.01
CA LEU A 72 2.11 -3.99 -4.91
C LEU A 72 1.05 -4.93 -4.32
N ASN A 73 0.79 -6.06 -4.98
CA ASN A 73 -0.08 -7.09 -4.43
C ASN A 73 0.70 -8.13 -3.60
N ARG A 74 -0.02 -8.99 -2.86
CA ARG A 74 0.57 -10.08 -2.06
C ARG A 74 1.62 -10.92 -2.80
N ARG A 75 1.45 -11.16 -4.10
CA ARG A 75 2.37 -12.00 -4.90
C ARG A 75 3.63 -11.28 -5.37
N GLY A 76 3.81 -10.00 -5.04
CA GLY A 76 4.96 -9.22 -5.48
C GLY A 76 4.78 -8.56 -6.86
N HIS A 77 3.58 -8.58 -7.45
CA HIS A 77 3.35 -7.90 -8.73
C HIS A 77 2.98 -6.44 -8.51
N ILE A 78 3.58 -5.56 -9.31
CA ILE A 78 3.20 -4.16 -9.39
C ILE A 78 2.00 -4.05 -10.32
N CYS A 79 0.90 -3.53 -9.78
CA CYS A 79 -0.36 -3.31 -10.47
C CYS A 79 -0.63 -1.82 -10.56
N SER A 80 -1.20 -1.37 -11.67
CA SER A 80 -1.88 -0.07 -11.74
C SER A 80 -3.38 -0.30 -11.86
N ARG A 81 -4.13 0.49 -11.10
CA ARG A 81 -5.57 0.59 -11.19
C ARG A 81 -5.95 1.98 -11.69
N THR A 82 -6.80 2.02 -12.70
CA THR A 82 -7.46 3.23 -13.17
C THR A 82 -8.94 2.90 -13.25
N HIS A 83 -9.75 3.49 -12.36
CA HIS A 83 -11.13 3.08 -12.12
C HIS A 83 -11.21 1.56 -11.87
N SER A 84 -12.12 0.86 -12.56
CA SER A 84 -12.30 -0.60 -12.45
C SER A 84 -11.18 -1.42 -13.07
N ASP A 85 -10.34 -0.82 -13.92
CA ASP A 85 -9.39 -1.55 -14.73
C ASP A 85 -8.07 -1.74 -13.99
N VAL A 86 -7.62 -3.00 -13.92
CA VAL A 86 -6.35 -3.37 -13.29
C VAL A 86 -5.42 -3.94 -14.34
N SER A 87 -4.27 -3.29 -14.50
CA SER A 87 -3.18 -3.76 -15.36
C SER A 87 -1.98 -4.18 -14.51
N ARG A 88 -1.41 -5.34 -14.82
CA ARG A 88 -0.16 -5.80 -14.21
C ARG A 88 1.01 -5.28 -15.03
N ARG A 89 2.02 -4.75 -14.35
CA ARG A 89 3.28 -4.35 -15.00
C ARG A 89 4.21 -5.56 -15.09
N HIS A 90 5.17 -5.50 -16.02
CA HIS A 90 6.18 -6.55 -16.20
C HIS A 90 7.24 -6.58 -15.09
N ALA A 91 7.19 -5.62 -14.15
CA ALA A 91 8.07 -5.56 -13.00
C ALA A 91 7.46 -6.29 -11.79
N PHE A 92 8.32 -6.97 -11.03
CA PHE A 92 7.96 -7.70 -9.82
C PHE A 92 9.05 -7.55 -8.76
N VAL A 93 8.64 -7.71 -7.51
CA VAL A 93 9.52 -7.77 -6.33
C VAL A 93 9.20 -9.04 -5.55
N ALA A 94 9.88 -9.26 -4.43
CA ALA A 94 9.60 -10.40 -3.58
C ALA A 94 8.14 -10.35 -3.06
N PRO A 95 7.50 -11.52 -2.82
CA PRO A 95 6.15 -11.56 -2.26
C PRO A 95 6.05 -10.85 -0.91
N LEU A 96 4.85 -10.35 -0.61
CA LEU A 96 4.52 -9.85 0.72
C LEU A 96 4.44 -11.01 1.68
N GLU A 97 5.23 -10.93 2.75
CA GLU A 97 5.35 -11.93 3.81
C GLU A 97 5.44 -11.21 5.15
N LEU A 98 5.06 -11.90 6.22
CA LEU A 98 5.17 -11.35 7.57
C LEU A 98 6.64 -11.05 7.90
N GLY A 99 6.88 -9.93 8.58
CA GLY A 99 8.21 -9.47 8.97
C GLY A 99 9.04 -8.84 7.84
N ARG A 100 8.62 -8.94 6.57
CA ARG A 100 9.29 -8.22 5.48
C ARG A 100 8.88 -6.75 5.46
N VAL A 101 9.81 -5.91 5.03
CA VAL A 101 9.60 -4.46 4.89
C VAL A 101 9.38 -4.12 3.42
N VAL A 102 8.23 -3.55 3.12
CA VAL A 102 7.94 -2.92 1.84
C VAL A 102 8.44 -1.49 1.88
N ASP A 103 9.34 -1.15 0.97
CA ASP A 103 9.85 0.21 0.75
C ASP A 103 9.19 0.79 -0.50
N ILE A 104 8.56 1.95 -0.34
CA ILE A 104 7.91 2.67 -1.43
C ILE A 104 8.55 4.05 -1.51
N THR A 105 9.13 4.36 -2.66
CA THR A 105 9.61 5.72 -2.96
C THR A 105 8.79 6.30 -4.11
N VAL A 106 8.23 7.47 -3.90
CA VAL A 106 7.38 8.19 -4.86
C VAL A 106 8.01 9.54 -5.16
N ASP A 107 8.41 9.74 -6.42
CA ASP A 107 8.80 11.05 -6.95
C ASP A 107 7.59 11.64 -7.66
N VAL A 108 6.92 12.56 -6.97
CA VAL A 108 5.68 13.19 -7.46
C VAL A 108 5.97 14.14 -8.63
N ASP A 109 7.14 14.78 -8.63
CA ASP A 109 7.50 15.76 -9.65
C ASP A 109 7.87 15.07 -10.98
N ARG A 110 8.46 13.87 -10.92
CA ARG A 110 8.78 13.05 -12.11
C ARG A 110 7.74 12.01 -12.46
N CYS A 111 6.69 11.87 -11.65
CA CYS A 111 5.68 10.81 -11.77
C CYS A 111 6.29 9.39 -11.75
N LEU A 112 7.25 9.16 -10.86
CA LEU A 112 7.93 7.86 -10.71
C LEU A 112 7.60 7.22 -9.37
N ILE A 113 7.43 5.90 -9.39
CA ILE A 113 7.25 5.10 -8.17
C ILE A 113 8.16 3.87 -8.23
N TYR A 114 8.81 3.60 -7.10
CA TYR A 114 9.70 2.48 -6.91
C TYR A 114 9.19 1.64 -5.74
N PHE A 115 9.26 0.32 -5.92
CA PHE A 115 8.94 -0.66 -4.88
C PHE A 115 10.17 -1.50 -4.59
N GLY A 116 10.47 -1.69 -3.31
CA GLY A 116 11.41 -2.66 -2.80
C GLY A 116 10.73 -3.54 -1.74
N VAL A 117 11.14 -4.80 -1.66
CA VAL A 117 10.73 -5.69 -0.56
C VAL A 117 11.99 -6.29 0.02
N TRP A 118 12.25 -5.98 1.28
CA TRP A 118 13.47 -6.35 1.99
C TRP A 118 13.16 -7.46 3.01
N ALA A 119 14.14 -8.33 3.23
CA ALA A 119 14.08 -9.27 4.34
C ALA A 119 14.00 -8.50 5.67
N PRO A 120 13.41 -9.09 6.72
CA PRO A 120 13.50 -8.52 8.06
C PRO A 120 14.96 -8.25 8.42
N PRO A 121 15.25 -7.13 9.11
CA PRO A 121 16.56 -6.95 9.73
C PRO A 121 16.83 -8.14 10.69
N PRO A 122 18.10 -8.58 10.81
CA PRO A 122 18.49 -9.69 11.67
C PRO A 122 18.24 -9.43 13.15
#